data_AF-A0A7D9IE98-F1
#
_entry.id   AF-A0A7D9IE98-F1
#
_cell.length_a   1.000
_cell.length_b   1.000
_cell.length_c   1.000
_cell.angle_alpha   90.00
_cell.angle_beta   90.00
_cell.angle_gamma   90.00
#
_symmetry.space_group_name_H-M   'P 1'
#
loop_
_entity.id
_entity.type
_entity.pdbx_description
1 polymer ?
#
loop_
_entity_poly.entity_id
_entity_poly.type
_entity_poly.pdbx_seq_one_letter_code
_entity_poly.pdbx_strand_id
1 'polypeptide(L)'
;MDKTEYMVIGSKQKILNTQQETTIKLQDKELKQVNCTKTLGIIVDENLSWKEQISNIITKVSQGVGLLRRIKKFVPQQTVIN
;
A
#
# COMPACT_ATOMS: atom_id res chain seq x y z
N MET A 1 -7.96 -22.97 -1.32
CA MET A 1 -8.91 -21.87 -1.00
C MET A 1 -8.13 -20.78 -0.29
N ASP A 2 -7.01 -20.38 -0.88
CA ASP A 2 -5.96 -19.59 -0.21
C ASP A 2 -6.10 -18.09 -0.54
N LYS A 3 -7.26 -17.70 -1.05
CA LYS A 3 -7.51 -16.40 -1.69
C LYS A 3 -8.37 -15.47 -0.84
N THR A 4 -8.97 -15.96 0.24
CA THR A 4 -9.86 -15.18 1.09
C THR A 4 -9.16 -14.82 2.38
N GLU A 5 -8.93 -13.53 2.57
CA GLU A 5 -8.41 -12.90 3.78
C GLU A 5 -9.40 -11.83 4.26
N TYR A 6 -9.31 -11.43 5.52
CA TYR A 6 -10.11 -10.34 6.07
C TYR A 6 -9.23 -9.34 6.81
N MET A 7 -9.76 -8.13 7.00
CA MET A 7 -9.11 -7.05 7.71
C MET A 7 -10.14 -6.32 8.56
N VAL A 8 -9.78 -6.00 9.80
CA VAL A 8 -10.60 -5.18 10.69
C VAL A 8 -10.13 -3.74 10.57
N ILE A 9 -11.03 -2.83 10.18
CA ILE A 9 -10.68 -1.42 9.96
C ILE A 9 -11.12 -0.56 11.14
N GLY A 10 -10.23 0.31 11.62
CA GLY A 10 -10.51 1.18 12.75
C GLY A 10 -9.34 2.09 13.10
N SER A 11 -9.53 2.98 14.08
CA SER A 11 -8.40 3.75 14.60
C SER A 11 -7.44 2.83 15.35
N LYS A 12 -6.15 3.20 15.38
CA LYS A 12 -5.11 2.44 16.10
C LYS A 12 -5.50 2.13 17.55
N GLN A 13 -6.08 3.10 18.25
CA GLN A 13 -6.54 2.93 19.63
C GLN A 13 -7.69 1.92 19.73
N LYS A 14 -8.68 2.00 18.83
CA LYS A 14 -9.80 1.05 18.81
C LYS A 14 -9.33 -0.36 18.49
N ILE A 15 -8.46 -0.54 17.50
CA ILE A 15 -7.93 -1.86 17.13
C ILE A 15 -7.14 -2.47 18.28
N LEU A 16 -6.26 -1.70 18.94
CA LEU A 16 -5.49 -2.17 20.10
C LEU A 16 -6.40 -2.55 21.27
N ASN A 17 -7.44 -1.77 21.54
CA ASN A 17 -8.39 -2.07 22.62
C ASN A 17 -9.37 -3.20 22.27
N THR A 18 -9.53 -3.51 20.98
CA THR A 18 -10.37 -4.60 20.46
C THR A 18 -9.56 -5.88 20.28
N GLN A 19 -8.46 -6.08 21.03
CA GLN A 19 -7.62 -7.30 21.04
C GLN A 19 -8.35 -8.57 21.54
N GLN A 20 -9.62 -8.75 21.23
CA GLN A 20 -10.23 -10.06 21.13
C GLN A 20 -9.93 -10.59 19.73
N GLU A 21 -9.13 -11.67 19.66
CA GLU A 21 -8.87 -12.43 18.44
C GLU A 21 -10.21 -12.86 17.81
N THR A 22 -10.72 -12.04 16.89
CA THR A 22 -12.00 -12.30 16.24
C THR A 22 -11.75 -13.35 15.18
N THR A 23 -11.88 -14.61 15.55
CA THR A 23 -11.68 -15.74 14.63
C THR A 23 -12.87 -15.81 13.67
N ILE A 24 -12.69 -15.33 12.44
CA ILE A 24 -13.73 -15.43 11.40
C ILE A 24 -13.58 -16.76 10.66
N LYS A 25 -14.65 -17.54 10.64
CA LYS A 25 -14.71 -18.83 9.91
C LYS A 25 -15.63 -18.71 8.70
N LEU A 26 -15.19 -19.25 7.56
CA LEU A 26 -16.00 -19.44 6.37
C LEU A 26 -16.01 -20.94 6.04
N GLN A 27 -17.19 -21.56 6.07
CA GLN A 27 -17.34 -23.01 5.84
C GLN A 27 -16.40 -23.84 6.75
N ASP A 28 -16.42 -23.54 8.05
CA ASP A 28 -15.57 -24.16 9.10
C ASP A 28 -14.05 -23.96 8.95
N LYS A 29 -13.60 -23.15 7.98
CA LYS A 29 -12.20 -22.77 7.82
C LYS A 29 -11.94 -21.37 8.34
N GLU A 30 -10.88 -21.24 9.15
CA GLU A 30 -10.42 -19.95 9.65
C GLU A 30 -9.84 -19.11 8.53
N LEU A 31 -10.34 -17.88 8.40
CA LEU A 31 -9.80 -16.91 7.47
C LEU A 31 -8.56 -16.26 8.06
N LYS A 32 -7.63 -15.87 7.20
CA LYS A 32 -6.44 -15.13 7.61
C LYS A 32 -6.79 -13.66 7.86
N GLN A 33 -6.47 -13.15 9.05
CA GLN A 33 -6.47 -11.71 9.30
C GLN A 33 -5.22 -11.06 8.71
N VAL A 34 -5.39 -9.93 8.03
CA VAL A 34 -4.29 -9.11 7.52
C VAL A 34 -4.45 -7.66 7.97
N ASN A 35 -3.32 -7.01 8.23
CA ASN A 35 -3.27 -5.62 8.68
C ASN A 35 -3.00 -4.65 7.52
N CYS A 36 -2.58 -5.19 6.37
CA CYS A 36 -2.33 -4.43 5.14
C CYS A 36 -2.48 -5.37 3.95
N THR A 37 -3.18 -4.93 2.92
CA THR A 37 -3.34 -5.69 1.68
C THR A 37 -3.42 -4.78 0.47
N LYS A 38 -3.14 -5.34 -0.71
CA LYS A 38 -3.31 -4.67 -1.99
C LYS A 38 -4.61 -5.16 -2.63
N THR A 39 -5.58 -4.25 -2.77
CA THR A 39 -6.86 -4.53 -3.42
C THR A 39 -7.07 -3.56 -4.57
N LEU A 40 -7.50 -4.06 -5.73
CA LEU A 40 -7.78 -3.25 -6.94
C LEU A 40 -6.67 -2.23 -7.31
N GLY A 41 -5.41 -2.53 -7.00
CA GLY A 41 -4.27 -1.66 -7.30
C GLY A 41 -3.91 -0.64 -6.22
N ILE A 42 -4.70 -0.50 -5.15
CA ILE A 42 -4.41 0.34 -3.99
C ILE A 42 -3.94 -0.49 -2.80
N ILE A 43 -2.96 0.03 -2.05
CA ILE A 43 -2.53 -0.57 -0.78
C ILE A 43 -3.35 0.07 0.34
N VAL A 44 -4.01 -0.76 1.15
CA VAL A 44 -4.87 -0.34 2.26
C VAL A 44 -4.40 -1.03 3.53
N ASP A 45 -4.20 -0.25 4.60
CA ASP A 45 -3.90 -0.75 5.93
C ASP A 45 -5.11 -0.64 6.87
N GLU A 46 -5.12 -1.44 7.93
CA GLU A 46 -6.20 -1.56 8.92
C GLU A 46 -6.53 -0.21 9.60
N ASN A 47 -5.55 0.68 9.69
CA ASN A 47 -5.68 1.99 10.31
C ASN A 47 -6.04 3.09 9.31
N LEU A 48 -6.21 2.75 8.03
CA LEU A 48 -6.32 3.70 6.91
C LEU A 48 -5.28 4.82 6.98
N SER A 49 -4.05 4.48 7.36
CA SER A 49 -2.95 5.43 7.48
C SER A 49 -2.37 5.83 6.12
N TRP A 50 -2.59 5.02 5.08
CA TRP A 50 -2.14 5.22 3.70
C TRP A 50 -0.61 5.29 3.55
N LYS A 51 0.16 5.01 4.60
CA LYS A 51 1.61 5.17 4.62
C LYS A 51 2.30 4.32 3.56
N GLU A 52 1.91 3.04 3.48
CA GLU A 52 2.47 2.10 2.50
C GLU A 52 2.12 2.51 1.06
N GLN A 53 0.88 2.97 0.82
CA GLN A 53 0.47 3.48 -0.48
C GLN A 53 1.26 4.72 -0.89
N ILE A 54 1.43 5.67 0.03
CA ILE A 54 2.20 6.90 -0.20
C ILE A 54 3.67 6.54 -0.50
N SER A 55 4.28 5.66 0.30
CA SER A 55 5.66 5.20 0.10
C SER A 55 5.85 4.55 -1.27
N ASN A 56 4.91 3.68 -1.67
CA ASN A 56 4.90 3.05 -2.99
C ASN A 56 4.80 4.07 -4.13
N ILE A 57 3.97 5.12 -4.00
CA ILE A 57 3.87 6.20 -4.98
C ILE A 57 5.15 7.01 -5.04
N ILE A 58 5.68 7.44 -3.89
CA ILE A 58 6.93 8.22 -3.80
C ILE A 58 8.05 7.46 -4.50
N THR A 59 8.21 6.17 -4.19
CA THR A 59 9.25 5.33 -4.79
C THR A 59 9.20 5.33 -6.32
N LYS A 60 8.00 5.15 -6.89
CA LYS A 60 7.81 5.14 -8.35
C LYS A 60 8.08 6.51 -8.97
N VAL A 61 7.58 7.58 -8.35
CA VAL A 61 7.79 8.95 -8.84
C VAL A 61 9.27 9.32 -8.77
N SER A 62 9.94 9.07 -7.65
CA SER A 62 11.37 9.37 -7.45
C SER A 62 12.25 8.63 -8.45
N GLN A 63 11.94 7.37 -8.77
CA GLN A 63 12.65 6.63 -9.83
C GLN A 63 12.50 7.31 -11.20
N GLY A 64 11.28 7.71 -11.57
CA GLY A 64 11.01 8.42 -12.82
C GLY A 64 11.75 9.75 -12.89
N VAL A 65 11.66 10.58 -11.84
CA VAL A 65 12.38 11.86 -11.75
C VAL A 65 13.89 11.67 -11.81
N GLY A 66 14.42 10.67 -11.09
CA GLY A 66 15.85 10.33 -11.10
C GLY A 66 16.34 9.92 -12.48
N LEU A 67 15.55 9.12 -13.21
CA LEU A 67 15.85 8.73 -14.59
C LEU A 67 15.85 9.94 -15.52
N LEU A 68 14.81 10.78 -15.47
CA LEU A 68 14.71 11.99 -16.30
C LEU A 68 15.91 12.92 -16.06
N ARG A 69 16.33 13.09 -14.80
CA ARG A 69 17.52 13.88 -14.46
C ARG A 69 18.81 13.32 -15.07
N ARG A 70 18.94 11.98 -15.16
CA ARG A 70 20.09 11.33 -15.82
C ARG A 70 20.05 11.51 -17.33
N ILE A 71 18.88 11.30 -17.94
CA ILE A 71 18.67 11.46 -19.39
C ILE A 71 18.92 12.90 -19.84
N LYS A 72 18.58 13.90 -19.03
CA LYS A 72 18.81 15.33 -19.34
C LYS A 72 20.24 15.64 -19.80
N LYS A 73 21.26 14.91 -19.33
CA LYS A 73 22.65 15.10 -19.75
C LYS A 73 22.93 14.73 -21.22
N PHE A 74 22.05 13.94 -21.83
CA PHE A 74 22.19 13.43 -23.20
C PHE A 74 21.21 14.10 -24.17
N VAL A 75 20.34 14.99 -23.68
CA VAL A 75 19.37 15.73 -24.51
C VAL A 75 20.02 17.04 -24.99
N PRO A 76 19.99 17.36 -26.30
CA PRO A 76 20.49 18.62 -26.81
C PRO A 76 19.84 19.83 -26.11
N GLN A 77 20.64 20.84 -25.77
CA GLN A 77 20.20 21.99 -24.96
C GLN A 77 19.05 22.77 -25.61
N GLN A 78 19.00 22.79 -26.94
CA GLN A 78 17.94 23.38 -27.76
C GLN A 78 16.56 22.70 -27.63
N THR A 79 16.49 21.50 -27.07
CA THR A 79 15.23 20.77 -26.83
C THR A 79 14.76 20.87 -25.37
N VAL A 80 15.59 21.39 -24.46
CA VAL A 80 15.25 21.55 -23.05
C VAL A 80 14.44 22.84 -22.88
N ILE A 81 13.20 22.70 -22.42
CA ILE A 81 12.34 23.84 -22.07
C ILE A 81 12.90 24.45 -20.77
N ASN A 82 13.25 25.74 -20.80
CA ASN A 82 13.74 26.49 -19.64
C ASN A 82 12.64 26.74 -18.62
#